data_AF-I3RCC7-F1
#
_entry.id   AF-I3RCC7-F1
#
_cell.length_a   1.000
_cell.length_b   1.000
_cell.length_c   1.000
_cell.angle_alpha   90.00
_cell.angle_beta   90.00
_cell.angle_gamma   90.00
#
_symmetry.space_group_name_H-M   'P 1'
#
loop_
_entity.id
_entity.type
_entity.pdbx_description
1 polymer ?
#
loop_
_entity_poly.entity_id
_entity_poly.type
_entity_poly.pdbx_seq_one_letter_code
_entity_poly.pdbx_strand_id
1 'polypeptide(L)'
;MKILENLEYRYPPRYGPEWGSGGIYGLRYHNGTLYFTLAFEGEAHFITEDSHKKYEFELVGPRPTSGGDTYNAVEVVDEFIYFGGWVHAPAKFRGKEHGNATIDFSHKHSHVHEYDTENGRIRLVWKESYKHPEQWVGEVSDILYNPYKDELLLAREDGHVNLGVYSLDRRSGKVERLNDKPSAKGCQVHDIAYFGIGKNYTKGLEEIHAYDMVSGKWERFSLGGSVDGGAYLHPHLGAMASIYNRAFAFVRGGLFVGNPYNDEHFTFVRLFDFYTFYAPFRINALPIGGGVLIAFNSHHDTYYRPRTEGEKEYYEFTNTIIGPSVLVYFAPPIVKIVGVFGARITSLEKVGGKILVATSNTPNVGALDATPFDTGWRDIVILEERDLNKKPPSVRFSVPLSFIAKAKELGAGVFGGIPLDGYSNARLILRVSGDNTLRIYEYDLTLPLREAEEEKYDLKVGRNVIDLRAFSGIVSFELEKSDPKGFAIIEMW
;
A
#
# COMPACT_ATOMS: atom_id res chain seq x y z
N MET A 1 16.57 -6.39 23.71
CA MET A 1 17.31 -6.59 22.45
C MET A 1 17.90 -5.24 22.12
N LYS A 2 19.23 -5.10 22.18
CA LYS A 2 19.89 -3.79 22.30
C LYS A 2 19.61 -2.86 21.11
N ILE A 3 19.41 -3.42 19.91
CA ILE A 3 19.09 -2.62 18.72
C ILE A 3 17.85 -1.72 18.89
N LEU A 4 16.83 -2.19 19.62
CA LEU A 4 15.62 -1.40 19.88
C LEU A 4 15.88 -0.29 20.93
N GLU A 5 16.91 -0.40 21.74
CA GLU A 5 17.31 0.65 22.68
C GLU A 5 17.98 1.82 21.94
N ASN A 6 18.59 1.57 20.79
CA ASN A 6 19.21 2.59 19.93
C ASN A 6 18.23 3.22 18.93
N LEU A 7 17.00 2.72 18.82
CA LEU A 7 16.02 3.24 17.88
C LEU A 7 15.43 4.55 18.39
N GLU A 8 15.52 5.61 17.58
CA GLU A 8 14.68 6.79 17.78
C GLU A 8 13.25 6.46 17.32
N TYR A 9 12.30 6.58 18.24
CA TYR A 9 10.93 6.13 18.02
C TYR A 9 10.03 7.15 17.34
N ARG A 10 10.46 8.41 17.27
CA ARG A 10 9.63 9.55 16.88
C ARG A 10 10.43 10.55 16.08
N TYR A 11 9.88 10.93 14.94
CA TYR A 11 10.49 11.84 13.99
C TYR A 11 9.54 13.02 13.74
N PRO A 12 9.82 14.21 14.32
CA PRO A 12 9.03 15.40 14.07
C PRO A 12 9.23 15.90 12.63
N PRO A 13 8.30 16.71 12.11
CA PRO A 13 8.46 17.39 10.83
C PRO A 13 9.75 18.21 10.75
N ARG A 14 10.54 18.04 9.67
CA ARG A 14 11.74 18.85 9.41
C ARG A 14 11.77 19.35 7.96
N TYR A 15 12.85 20.03 7.58
CA TYR A 15 13.06 20.48 6.21
C TYR A 15 13.13 19.28 5.26
N GLY A 16 12.29 19.32 4.24
CA GLY A 16 12.12 18.25 3.28
C GLY A 16 11.12 18.72 2.23
N PRO A 17 11.57 19.46 1.20
CA PRO A 17 10.67 20.01 0.21
C PRO A 17 9.94 18.92 -0.54
N GLU A 18 8.64 18.76 -0.27
CA GLU A 18 7.79 17.79 -0.93
C GLU A 18 6.29 18.06 -0.75
N TRP A 19 5.46 17.23 -1.36
CA TRP A 19 4.02 17.18 -1.18
C TRP A 19 3.59 16.60 0.18
N GLY A 20 3.53 17.44 1.22
CA GLY A 20 2.80 17.12 2.45
C GLY A 20 3.63 16.40 3.48
N SER A 21 3.32 15.14 3.81
CA SER A 21 4.16 14.33 4.70
C SER A 21 4.63 13.04 4.06
N GLY A 22 5.89 12.76 4.30
CA GLY A 22 6.55 11.51 4.03
C GLY A 22 6.19 10.48 5.12
N GLY A 23 6.82 9.34 5.01
CA GLY A 23 6.65 8.23 5.93
C GLY A 23 8.01 7.72 6.37
N ILE A 24 7.96 6.70 7.20
CA ILE A 24 9.08 5.79 7.40
C ILE A 24 8.87 4.66 6.40
N TYR A 25 9.73 4.56 5.40
CA TYR A 25 9.62 3.60 4.30
C TYR A 25 10.84 2.66 4.25
N GLY A 26 10.69 1.53 3.56
CA GLY A 26 11.72 0.53 3.36
C GLY A 26 12.17 -0.12 4.66
N LEU A 27 11.35 -0.12 5.71
CA LEU A 27 11.72 -0.72 6.99
C LEU A 27 12.14 -2.17 6.78
N ARG A 28 13.41 -2.49 7.04
CA ARG A 28 14.01 -3.80 6.77
C ARG A 28 14.97 -4.19 7.87
N TYR A 29 14.83 -5.40 8.41
CA TYR A 29 15.81 -5.96 9.35
C TYR A 29 16.57 -7.10 8.72
N HIS A 30 17.90 -6.98 8.68
CA HIS A 30 18.77 -7.96 8.05
C HIS A 30 20.15 -7.94 8.67
N ASN A 31 20.69 -9.13 8.93
CA ASN A 31 22.05 -9.33 9.46
C ASN A 31 22.43 -8.36 10.61
N GLY A 32 21.56 -8.26 11.63
CA GLY A 32 21.80 -7.38 12.78
C GLY A 32 21.60 -5.88 12.54
N THR A 33 21.21 -5.48 11.32
CA THR A 33 20.98 -4.09 10.92
C THR A 33 19.49 -3.83 10.68
N LEU A 34 18.95 -2.77 11.30
CA LEU A 34 17.64 -2.21 10.96
C LEU A 34 17.82 -1.01 10.03
N TYR A 35 17.25 -1.10 8.84
CA TYR A 35 17.22 -0.06 7.82
C TYR A 35 15.83 0.57 7.69
N PHE A 36 15.78 1.87 7.41
CA PHE A 36 14.59 2.56 6.87
C PHE A 36 14.98 3.92 6.30
N THR A 37 14.07 4.54 5.56
CA THR A 37 14.16 5.93 5.12
C THR A 37 13.13 6.82 5.80
N LEU A 38 13.56 8.02 6.19
CA LEU A 38 12.68 9.16 6.36
C LEU A 38 12.57 9.84 5.01
N ALA A 39 11.42 9.70 4.34
CA ALA A 39 11.22 10.14 2.96
C ALA A 39 11.66 11.60 2.73
N PHE A 40 10.88 12.60 3.13
CA PHE A 40 11.08 13.96 2.64
C PHE A 40 12.35 14.65 3.18
N GLU A 41 12.84 14.28 4.36
CA GLU A 41 14.16 14.71 4.83
C GLU A 41 15.30 14.11 3.99
N GLY A 42 15.03 13.06 3.22
CA GLY A 42 16.00 12.38 2.40
C GLY A 42 17.08 11.72 3.25
N GLU A 43 16.68 10.94 4.26
CA GLU A 43 17.59 10.31 5.21
C GLU A 43 17.39 8.79 5.21
N ALA A 44 18.44 8.04 4.93
CA ALA A 44 18.49 6.59 5.14
C ALA A 44 19.20 6.30 6.47
N HIS A 45 18.55 5.55 7.35
CA HIS A 45 19.07 5.15 8.66
C HIS A 45 19.45 3.68 8.65
N PHE A 46 20.60 3.36 9.24
CA PHE A 46 21.11 2.01 9.46
C PHE A 46 21.49 1.90 10.93
N ILE A 47 20.76 1.07 11.67
CA ILE A 47 20.89 0.94 13.13
C ILE A 47 21.36 -0.47 13.44
N THR A 48 22.41 -0.57 14.25
CA THR A 48 22.93 -1.84 14.79
C THR A 48 22.91 -1.77 16.33
N GLU A 49 23.39 -2.83 17.01
CA GLU A 49 23.50 -2.81 18.47
C GLU A 49 24.46 -1.74 19.00
N ASP A 50 25.45 -1.33 18.21
CA ASP A 50 26.53 -0.45 18.65
C ASP A 50 26.62 0.85 17.84
N SER A 51 25.82 1.02 16.79
CA SER A 51 25.91 2.19 15.90
C SER A 51 24.58 2.64 15.30
N HIS A 52 24.49 3.92 14.98
CA HIS A 52 23.43 4.50 14.17
C HIS A 52 24.08 5.34 13.07
N LYS A 53 24.05 4.83 11.84
CA LYS A 53 24.53 5.55 10.67
C LYS A 53 23.36 6.20 9.95
N LYS A 54 23.52 7.47 9.61
CA LYS A 54 22.60 8.22 8.77
C LYS A 54 23.30 8.60 7.45
N TYR A 55 22.60 8.41 6.35
CA TYR A 55 23.05 8.69 4.99
C TYR A 55 22.06 9.63 4.31
N GLU A 56 22.52 10.68 3.65
CA GLU A 56 21.67 11.74 3.11
C GLU A 56 21.78 11.81 1.58
N PHE A 57 21.93 10.66 0.94
CA PHE A 57 21.97 10.52 -0.53
C PHE A 57 23.05 11.35 -1.22
N GLU A 58 24.17 11.63 -0.54
CA GLU A 58 25.27 12.43 -1.09
C GLU A 58 25.97 11.79 -2.29
N LEU A 59 25.74 10.49 -2.57
CA LEU A 59 26.24 9.82 -3.78
C LEU A 59 25.33 10.09 -5.00
N VAL A 60 24.09 10.52 -4.78
CA VAL A 60 23.17 10.90 -5.85
C VAL A 60 23.44 12.33 -6.32
N GLY A 61 23.57 13.27 -5.40
CA GLY A 61 23.80 14.68 -5.72
C GLY A 61 24.00 15.56 -4.49
N PRO A 62 24.19 16.88 -4.68
CA PRO A 62 24.40 17.79 -3.57
C PRO A 62 23.12 18.07 -2.77
N ARG A 63 23.31 18.49 -1.52
CA ARG A 63 22.24 19.00 -0.65
C ARG A 63 21.63 20.33 -1.16
N PRO A 64 20.43 20.70 -0.70
CA PRO A 64 19.55 19.91 0.16
C PRO A 64 18.95 18.72 -0.59
N THR A 65 18.76 17.60 0.09
CA THR A 65 18.07 16.43 -0.46
C THR A 65 16.61 16.40 -0.02
N SER A 66 15.77 15.76 -0.82
CA SER A 66 14.42 15.35 -0.43
C SER A 66 14.18 13.97 -1.01
N GLY A 67 13.87 12.98 -0.17
CA GLY A 67 13.67 11.61 -0.60
C GLY A 67 12.20 11.32 -0.86
N GLY A 68 11.98 10.27 -1.65
CA GLY A 68 10.65 9.85 -2.00
C GLY A 68 9.93 9.06 -0.92
N ASP A 69 8.62 9.20 -0.91
CA ASP A 69 7.69 8.34 -0.20
C ASP A 69 7.41 7.04 -0.96
N THR A 70 8.47 6.52 -1.58
CA THR A 70 8.44 5.34 -2.44
C THR A 70 8.01 4.12 -1.66
N TYR A 71 7.26 3.26 -2.35
CA TYR A 71 6.43 2.18 -1.83
C TYR A 71 7.13 1.06 -1.03
N ASN A 72 8.25 1.29 -0.34
CA ASN A 72 9.07 0.29 0.35
C ASN A 72 9.91 -0.57 -0.60
N ALA A 73 10.57 0.04 -1.58
CA ALA A 73 11.49 -0.62 -2.50
C ALA A 73 12.79 -1.06 -1.78
N VAL A 74 12.74 -2.21 -1.12
CA VAL A 74 13.87 -2.77 -0.36
C VAL A 74 13.92 -4.29 -0.50
N GLU A 75 15.11 -4.82 -0.76
CA GLU A 75 15.38 -6.26 -0.86
C GLU A 75 16.71 -6.59 -0.19
N VAL A 76 16.87 -7.83 0.27
CA VAL A 76 18.09 -8.30 0.93
C VAL A 76 18.67 -9.49 0.18
N VAL A 77 19.98 -9.48 -0.02
CA VAL A 77 20.71 -10.58 -0.67
C VAL A 77 22.08 -10.69 -0.04
N ASP A 78 22.43 -11.88 0.44
CA ASP A 78 23.68 -12.13 1.17
C ASP A 78 23.84 -11.17 2.37
N GLU A 79 24.92 -10.40 2.46
CA GLU A 79 25.15 -9.36 3.47
C GLU A 79 24.57 -7.98 3.11
N PHE A 80 23.93 -7.83 1.95
CA PHE A 80 23.52 -6.53 1.42
C PHE A 80 22.05 -6.22 1.62
N ILE A 81 21.77 -4.97 1.99
CA ILE A 81 20.43 -4.37 1.90
C ILE A 81 20.41 -3.48 0.66
N TYR A 82 19.64 -3.86 -0.36
CA TYR A 82 19.37 -3.05 -1.53
C TYR A 82 18.16 -2.17 -1.29
N PHE A 83 18.29 -0.88 -1.58
CA PHE A 83 17.20 0.06 -1.39
C PHE A 83 17.11 1.07 -2.53
N GLY A 84 15.89 1.27 -2.98
CA GLY A 84 15.56 2.13 -4.11
C GLY A 84 14.56 3.21 -3.74
N GLY A 85 14.11 3.89 -4.78
CA GLY A 85 13.09 4.92 -4.69
C GLY A 85 13.36 6.05 -5.65
N TRP A 86 12.99 7.26 -5.24
CA TRP A 86 13.47 8.49 -5.84
C TRP A 86 14.07 9.42 -4.79
N VAL A 87 14.92 10.33 -5.28
CA VAL A 87 15.46 11.42 -4.48
C VAL A 87 15.65 12.67 -5.34
N HIS A 88 15.33 13.83 -4.77
CA HIS A 88 15.76 15.13 -5.25
C HIS A 88 17.14 15.47 -4.69
N ALA A 89 18.12 15.73 -5.55
CA ALA A 89 19.47 16.08 -5.13
C ALA A 89 20.15 17.04 -6.14
N PRO A 90 19.98 18.38 -6.00
CA PRO A 90 19.32 19.07 -4.89
C PRO A 90 17.80 19.24 -5.07
N ALA A 91 17.06 19.23 -3.96
CA ALA A 91 15.67 19.63 -3.88
C ALA A 91 15.51 21.15 -4.01
N LYS A 92 14.55 21.57 -4.84
CA LYS A 92 14.27 22.99 -5.10
C LYS A 92 12.77 23.26 -5.04
N PHE A 93 12.36 23.84 -3.93
CA PHE A 93 11.02 24.39 -3.78
C PHE A 93 10.88 25.68 -4.61
N ARG A 94 9.87 25.76 -5.48
CA ARG A 94 9.67 26.93 -6.35
C ARG A 94 8.91 28.08 -5.68
N GLY A 95 8.49 27.92 -4.43
CA GLY A 95 7.72 28.94 -3.72
C GLY A 95 6.21 28.77 -3.91
N LYS A 96 5.46 29.70 -3.31
CA LYS A 96 4.00 29.78 -3.38
C LYS A 96 3.63 31.00 -4.22
N GLU A 97 3.31 30.80 -5.50
CA GLU A 97 2.84 31.87 -6.39
C GLU A 97 1.37 31.64 -6.74
N HIS A 98 0.54 32.67 -6.56
CA HIS A 98 -0.90 32.64 -6.85
C HIS A 98 -1.66 31.45 -6.21
N GLY A 99 -1.17 30.95 -5.06
CA GLY A 99 -1.76 29.82 -4.35
C GLY A 99 -1.29 28.44 -4.82
N ASN A 100 -0.36 28.38 -5.77
CA ASN A 100 0.26 27.14 -6.25
C ASN A 100 1.67 27.01 -5.69
N ALA A 101 2.01 25.81 -5.24
CA ALA A 101 3.33 25.42 -4.79
C ALA A 101 3.81 24.17 -5.53
N THR A 102 5.02 24.24 -6.08
CA THR A 102 5.60 23.16 -6.88
C THR A 102 7.07 22.96 -6.52
N ILE A 103 7.60 21.84 -6.99
CA ILE A 103 8.99 21.42 -6.82
C ILE A 103 9.59 21.26 -8.21
N ASP A 104 10.87 21.58 -8.35
CA ASP A 104 11.60 21.38 -9.59
C ASP A 104 12.09 19.93 -9.73
N PHE A 105 11.59 19.25 -10.76
CA PHE A 105 11.95 17.86 -11.04
C PHE A 105 13.22 17.68 -11.87
N SER A 106 13.91 18.77 -12.23
CA SER A 106 15.16 18.73 -12.99
C SER A 106 16.26 17.92 -12.30
N HIS A 107 16.15 17.73 -10.98
CA HIS A 107 17.08 16.97 -10.14
C HIS A 107 16.38 15.80 -9.43
N LYS A 108 15.23 15.32 -9.93
CA LYS A 108 14.60 14.08 -9.47
C LYS A 108 15.34 12.90 -10.08
N HIS A 109 15.82 12.00 -9.23
CA HIS A 109 16.52 10.79 -9.62
C HIS A 109 15.78 9.57 -9.14
N SER A 110 15.55 8.60 -10.02
CA SER A 110 15.28 7.22 -9.62
C SER A 110 16.61 6.55 -9.32
N HIS A 111 16.70 5.73 -8.27
CA HIS A 111 17.98 5.17 -7.82
C HIS A 111 17.86 3.78 -7.19
N VAL A 112 19.00 3.09 -7.11
CA VAL A 112 19.23 1.92 -6.28
C VAL A 112 20.60 2.03 -5.62
N HIS A 113 20.64 1.84 -4.31
CA HIS A 113 21.85 1.72 -3.51
C HIS A 113 21.93 0.31 -2.91
N GLU A 114 23.11 -0.03 -2.42
CA GLU A 114 23.31 -1.14 -1.50
C GLU A 114 24.01 -0.66 -0.23
N TYR A 115 23.65 -1.27 0.89
CA TYR A 115 24.36 -1.17 2.15
C TYR A 115 24.94 -2.54 2.51
N ASP A 116 26.26 -2.57 2.72
CA ASP A 116 27.01 -3.72 3.20
C ASP A 116 26.91 -3.77 4.74
N THR A 117 26.20 -4.77 5.26
CA THR A 117 25.97 -4.92 6.71
C THR A 117 27.20 -5.38 7.48
N GLU A 118 28.21 -5.96 6.82
CA GLU A 118 29.44 -6.41 7.46
C GLU A 118 30.48 -5.28 7.55
N ASN A 119 30.59 -4.46 6.51
CA ASN A 119 31.60 -3.39 6.42
C ASN A 119 31.03 -1.98 6.69
N GLY A 120 29.70 -1.84 6.81
CA GLY A 120 29.02 -0.58 7.05
C GLY A 120 29.14 0.42 5.90
N ARG A 121 29.33 -0.05 4.66
CA ARG A 121 29.57 0.79 3.47
C ARG A 121 28.32 0.93 2.62
N ILE A 122 28.15 2.09 2.01
CA ILE A 122 27.05 2.37 1.07
C ILE A 122 27.66 2.57 -0.31
N ARG A 123 27.05 1.95 -1.32
CA ARG A 123 27.39 2.16 -2.72
C ARG A 123 26.13 2.51 -3.52
N LEU A 124 26.25 3.51 -4.39
CA LEU A 124 25.25 3.78 -5.41
C LEU A 124 25.43 2.76 -6.54
N VAL A 125 24.43 1.90 -6.74
CA VAL A 125 24.46 0.87 -7.78
C VAL A 125 24.03 1.45 -9.12
N TRP A 126 22.94 2.23 -9.10
CA TRP A 126 22.36 2.80 -10.30
C TRP A 126 21.54 4.06 -9.99
N LYS A 127 21.51 5.03 -10.92
CA LYS A 127 20.58 6.16 -10.91
C LYS A 127 20.23 6.65 -12.30
N GLU A 128 19.06 7.28 -12.43
CA GLU A 128 18.57 7.86 -13.67
C GLU A 128 17.75 9.13 -13.40
N SER A 129 17.80 10.11 -14.31
CA SER A 129 16.95 11.31 -14.27
C SER A 129 16.55 11.75 -15.67
N TYR A 130 15.34 12.28 -15.79
CA TYR A 130 14.85 12.87 -17.03
C TYR A 130 15.31 14.33 -17.22
N LYS A 131 15.81 14.97 -16.15
CA LYS A 131 16.28 16.36 -16.14
C LYS A 131 15.27 17.37 -16.69
N HIS A 132 14.00 17.19 -16.33
CA HIS A 132 12.90 18.04 -16.78
C HIS A 132 12.23 18.72 -15.59
N PRO A 133 11.81 19.99 -15.70
CA PRO A 133 11.23 20.75 -14.60
C PRO A 133 9.95 20.17 -14.01
N GLU A 134 9.18 19.41 -14.78
CA GLU A 134 7.82 18.94 -14.40
C GLU A 134 7.61 17.44 -14.64
N GLN A 135 8.57 16.76 -15.24
CA GLN A 135 8.45 15.35 -15.61
C GLN A 135 9.63 14.58 -15.04
N TRP A 136 9.39 13.33 -14.66
CA TRP A 136 10.41 12.46 -14.08
C TRP A 136 10.30 11.04 -14.63
N VAL A 137 11.40 10.32 -14.47
CA VAL A 137 11.46 8.89 -14.77
C VAL A 137 10.72 8.10 -13.69
N GLY A 138 10.20 6.91 -14.01
CA GLY A 138 9.53 6.04 -13.06
C GLY A 138 10.36 5.78 -11.80
N GLU A 139 9.71 5.84 -10.66
CA GLU A 139 10.28 5.58 -9.35
C GLU A 139 10.49 4.08 -9.17
N VAL A 140 11.62 3.67 -8.56
CA VAL A 140 11.75 2.27 -8.14
C VAL A 140 10.78 2.06 -6.97
N SER A 141 9.68 1.36 -7.27
CA SER A 141 8.56 1.16 -6.36
C SER A 141 8.66 -0.17 -5.62
N ASP A 142 9.36 -1.14 -6.20
CA ASP A 142 9.64 -2.45 -5.61
C ASP A 142 10.96 -3.01 -6.13
N ILE A 143 11.59 -3.86 -5.33
CA ILE A 143 12.78 -4.61 -5.70
C ILE A 143 12.52 -6.07 -5.35
N LEU A 144 12.69 -6.97 -6.31
CA LEU A 144 12.74 -8.41 -6.09
C LEU A 144 14.14 -8.93 -6.45
N TYR A 145 14.58 -10.02 -5.82
CA TYR A 145 15.80 -10.70 -6.23
C TYR A 145 15.51 -11.84 -7.21
N ASN A 146 16.25 -11.89 -8.32
CA ASN A 146 16.29 -13.04 -9.21
C ASN A 146 17.55 -13.88 -8.91
N PRO A 147 17.42 -14.99 -8.15
CA PRO A 147 18.57 -15.81 -7.77
C PRO A 147 19.19 -16.58 -8.94
N TYR A 148 18.46 -16.79 -10.04
CA TYR A 148 18.97 -17.56 -11.18
C TYR A 148 20.03 -16.80 -11.99
N LYS A 149 19.88 -15.48 -12.10
CA LYS A 149 20.81 -14.60 -12.86
C LYS A 149 21.66 -13.69 -11.98
N ASP A 150 21.47 -13.72 -10.66
CA ASP A 150 22.13 -12.82 -9.72
C ASP A 150 21.84 -11.33 -10.00
N GLU A 151 20.58 -10.98 -10.25
CA GLU A 151 20.12 -9.64 -10.61
C GLU A 151 18.93 -9.18 -9.73
N LEU A 152 18.70 -7.87 -9.68
CA LEU A 152 17.49 -7.29 -9.08
C LEU A 152 16.46 -7.03 -10.16
N LEU A 153 15.20 -7.33 -9.87
CA LEU A 153 14.06 -6.94 -10.69
C LEU A 153 13.42 -5.70 -10.07
N LEU A 154 13.41 -4.59 -10.81
CA LEU A 154 12.92 -3.30 -10.37
C LEU A 154 11.54 -3.04 -10.97
N ALA A 155 10.52 -2.94 -10.11
CA ALA A 155 9.21 -2.46 -10.52
C ALA A 155 9.22 -0.93 -10.53
N ARG A 156 8.86 -0.33 -11.67
CA ARG A 156 8.83 1.12 -11.86
C ARG A 156 7.45 1.61 -12.27
N GLU A 157 6.82 2.35 -11.38
CA GLU A 157 5.61 3.14 -11.59
C GLU A 157 5.87 4.59 -11.14
N ASP A 158 4.84 5.35 -10.81
CA ASP A 158 4.88 6.75 -10.39
C ASP A 158 5.87 7.62 -11.18
N GLY A 159 5.49 8.00 -12.39
CA GLY A 159 6.33 8.83 -13.26
C GLY A 159 5.78 9.01 -14.65
N HIS A 160 6.52 9.74 -15.47
CA HIS A 160 6.10 10.11 -16.82
C HIS A 160 6.70 9.20 -17.89
N VAL A 161 7.97 8.83 -17.72
CA VAL A 161 8.76 8.08 -18.69
C VAL A 161 9.54 6.96 -18.01
N ASN A 162 10.06 6.00 -18.78
CA ASN A 162 10.88 4.89 -18.28
C ASN A 162 10.19 4.08 -17.17
N LEU A 163 8.90 3.82 -17.36
CA LEU A 163 8.09 2.94 -16.53
C LEU A 163 8.29 1.47 -16.94
N GLY A 164 7.94 0.57 -16.04
CA GLY A 164 7.84 -0.86 -16.29
C GLY A 164 8.73 -1.71 -15.39
N VAL A 165 9.12 -2.89 -15.86
CA VAL A 165 9.96 -3.82 -15.09
C VAL A 165 11.34 -3.87 -15.72
N TYR A 166 12.37 -3.73 -14.89
CA TYR A 166 13.77 -3.70 -15.31
C TYR A 166 14.56 -4.76 -14.56
N SER A 167 15.59 -5.34 -15.19
CA SER A 167 16.66 -6.01 -14.48
C SER A 167 17.80 -5.03 -14.19
N LEU A 168 18.45 -5.21 -13.04
CA LEU A 168 19.65 -4.50 -12.64
C LEU A 168 20.69 -5.51 -12.15
N ASP A 169 21.80 -5.59 -12.87
CA ASP A 169 22.95 -6.39 -12.46
C ASP A 169 23.60 -5.76 -11.21
N ARG A 170 23.66 -6.53 -10.12
CA ARG A 170 24.10 -6.04 -8.80
C ARG A 170 25.53 -5.53 -8.79
N ARG A 171 26.39 -6.11 -9.62
CA ARG A 171 27.85 -5.89 -9.60
C ARG A 171 28.26 -4.73 -10.49
N SER A 172 27.78 -4.73 -11.73
CA SER A 172 28.12 -3.76 -12.77
C SER A 172 27.21 -2.54 -12.79
N GLY A 173 26.02 -2.60 -12.18
CA GLY A 173 25.02 -1.53 -12.24
C GLY A 173 24.36 -1.38 -13.62
N LYS A 174 24.55 -2.36 -14.52
CA LYS A 174 23.91 -2.38 -15.83
C LYS A 174 22.41 -2.64 -15.66
N VAL A 175 21.60 -1.80 -16.28
CA VAL A 175 20.13 -1.91 -16.26
C VAL A 175 19.60 -2.30 -17.65
N GLU A 176 18.58 -3.14 -17.69
CA GLU A 176 17.86 -3.54 -18.90
C GLU A 176 16.35 -3.52 -18.66
N ARG A 177 15.57 -3.04 -19.63
CA ARG A 177 14.11 -3.04 -19.53
C ARG A 177 13.56 -4.38 -19.99
N LEU A 178 12.92 -5.12 -19.10
CA LEU A 178 12.31 -6.43 -19.35
C LEU A 178 10.85 -6.31 -19.78
N ASN A 179 10.12 -5.33 -19.25
CA ASN A 179 8.72 -5.07 -19.57
C ASN A 179 8.48 -3.56 -19.62
N ASP A 180 7.76 -3.07 -20.62
CA ASP A 180 7.49 -1.64 -20.82
C ASP A 180 6.18 -1.17 -20.18
N LYS A 181 5.37 -2.11 -19.65
CA LYS A 181 4.12 -1.80 -18.97
C LYS A 181 4.36 -1.39 -17.52
N PRO A 182 3.83 -0.25 -17.04
CA PRO A 182 4.04 0.23 -15.68
C PRO A 182 3.68 -0.82 -14.63
N SER A 183 4.51 -0.92 -13.59
CA SER A 183 4.28 -1.84 -12.48
C SER A 183 4.78 -1.23 -11.18
N ALA A 184 3.89 -1.12 -10.20
CA ALA A 184 4.23 -0.57 -8.89
C ALA A 184 4.82 -1.65 -7.96
N LYS A 185 4.40 -2.91 -8.12
CA LYS A 185 4.66 -3.99 -7.16
C LYS A 185 4.78 -5.35 -7.82
N GLY A 186 5.57 -6.21 -7.18
CA GLY A 186 5.67 -7.61 -7.53
C GLY A 186 5.84 -8.53 -6.33
N CYS A 187 5.75 -9.82 -6.58
CA CYS A 187 6.11 -10.85 -5.61
C CYS A 187 6.61 -12.10 -6.32
N GLN A 188 7.36 -12.93 -5.61
CA GLN A 188 7.87 -14.20 -6.14
C GLN A 188 7.02 -15.36 -5.63
N VAL A 189 6.63 -16.26 -6.54
CA VAL A 189 6.06 -17.57 -6.24
C VAL A 189 6.94 -18.60 -6.95
N HIS A 190 7.67 -19.41 -6.19
CA HIS A 190 8.68 -20.33 -6.72
C HIS A 190 9.71 -19.62 -7.61
N ASP A 191 9.84 -20.02 -8.87
CA ASP A 191 10.73 -19.46 -9.90
C ASP A 191 10.05 -18.39 -10.77
N ILE A 192 8.82 -18.01 -10.44
CA ILE A 192 8.03 -17.00 -11.15
C ILE A 192 7.96 -15.72 -10.33
N ALA A 193 8.30 -14.59 -10.97
CA ALA A 193 8.04 -13.26 -10.43
C ALA A 193 6.74 -12.70 -11.05
N TYR A 194 5.72 -12.47 -10.23
CA TYR A 194 4.48 -11.81 -10.63
C TYR A 194 4.58 -10.31 -10.41
N PHE A 195 4.14 -9.54 -11.40
CA PHE A 195 4.10 -8.09 -11.36
C PHE A 195 2.68 -7.61 -11.67
N GLY A 196 2.14 -6.75 -10.79
CA GLY A 196 0.88 -6.07 -11.06
C GLY A 196 1.09 -4.97 -12.08
N ILE A 197 0.32 -5.00 -13.17
CA ILE A 197 0.45 -4.09 -14.31
C ILE A 197 -0.69 -3.09 -14.32
N GLY A 198 -0.35 -1.82 -14.44
CA GLY A 198 -1.32 -0.72 -14.48
C GLY A 198 -0.73 0.57 -13.90
N LYS A 199 -1.52 1.65 -13.99
CA LYS A 199 -1.15 2.95 -13.41
C LYS A 199 -2.05 3.26 -12.22
N ASN A 200 -1.45 3.38 -11.05
CA ASN A 200 -2.19 3.50 -9.78
C ASN A 200 -2.99 4.78 -9.68
N TYR A 201 -2.51 5.89 -10.22
CA TYR A 201 -3.20 7.18 -10.15
C TYR A 201 -4.19 7.41 -11.30
N THR A 202 -4.52 6.38 -12.09
CA THR A 202 -5.55 6.48 -13.14
C THR A 202 -6.57 5.34 -13.05
N LYS A 203 -6.15 4.09 -13.32
CA LYS A 203 -7.04 2.93 -13.36
C LYS A 203 -6.75 1.89 -12.28
N GLY A 204 -5.59 1.95 -11.65
CA GLY A 204 -5.11 0.89 -10.76
C GLY A 204 -4.54 -0.29 -11.54
N LEU A 205 -4.64 -1.47 -10.93
CA LEU A 205 -4.26 -2.75 -11.50
C LEU A 205 -5.20 -3.13 -12.66
N GLU A 206 -4.63 -3.47 -13.82
CA GLU A 206 -5.35 -3.89 -15.02
C GLU A 206 -5.08 -5.35 -15.39
N GLU A 207 -3.83 -5.80 -15.22
CA GLU A 207 -3.37 -7.15 -15.56
C GLU A 207 -2.30 -7.61 -14.56
N ILE A 208 -1.99 -8.91 -14.55
CA ILE A 208 -0.83 -9.46 -13.86
C ILE A 208 0.09 -10.11 -14.89
N HIS A 209 1.35 -9.70 -14.92
CA HIS A 209 2.36 -10.31 -15.76
C HIS A 209 3.24 -11.23 -14.91
N ALA A 210 3.56 -12.41 -15.42
CA ALA A 210 4.47 -13.35 -14.80
C ALA A 210 5.77 -13.43 -15.60
N TYR A 211 6.89 -13.26 -14.92
CA TYR A 211 8.22 -13.46 -15.46
C TYR A 211 8.79 -14.77 -14.93
N ASP A 212 9.01 -15.73 -15.83
CA ASP A 212 9.79 -16.93 -15.52
C ASP A 212 11.26 -16.54 -15.45
N MET A 213 11.83 -16.58 -14.23
CA MET A 213 13.20 -16.14 -13.98
C MET A 213 14.26 -17.07 -14.58
N VAL A 214 13.88 -18.31 -14.89
CA VAL A 214 14.76 -19.33 -15.48
C VAL A 214 14.78 -19.20 -17.00
N SER A 215 13.60 -19.23 -17.62
CA SER A 215 13.49 -19.18 -19.09
C SER A 215 13.52 -17.76 -19.67
N GLY A 216 13.27 -16.75 -18.83
CA GLY A 216 13.18 -15.34 -19.24
C GLY A 216 11.91 -14.99 -20.02
N LYS A 217 10.90 -15.87 -20.00
CA LYS A 217 9.63 -15.66 -20.71
C LYS A 217 8.64 -14.87 -19.87
N TRP A 218 7.78 -14.12 -20.56
CA TRP A 218 6.68 -13.37 -19.97
C TRP A 218 5.35 -13.97 -20.37
N GLU A 219 4.48 -14.15 -19.38
CA GLU A 219 3.07 -14.51 -19.57
C GLU A 219 2.17 -13.42 -18.97
N ARG A 220 0.94 -13.31 -19.49
CA ARG A 220 -0.01 -12.26 -19.11
C ARG A 220 -1.31 -12.89 -18.68
N PHE A 221 -1.85 -12.41 -17.55
CA PHE A 221 -3.07 -12.92 -16.96
C PHE A 221 -4.03 -11.75 -16.70
N SER A 222 -5.28 -11.92 -17.14
CA SER A 222 -6.35 -10.99 -16.85
C SER A 222 -6.82 -11.13 -15.40
N LEU A 223 -7.40 -10.05 -14.87
CA LEU A 223 -8.10 -10.07 -13.60
C LEU A 223 -9.49 -10.68 -13.77
N GLY A 224 -9.89 -11.55 -12.83
CA GLY A 224 -11.19 -12.18 -12.76
C GLY A 224 -12.22 -11.36 -11.97
N GLY A 225 -13.44 -11.90 -11.89
CA GLY A 225 -14.54 -11.27 -11.14
C GLY A 225 -14.39 -11.36 -9.62
N SER A 226 -15.35 -10.78 -8.91
CA SER A 226 -15.45 -10.85 -7.44
C SER A 226 -16.18 -12.11 -6.98
N VAL A 227 -15.77 -12.67 -5.83
CA VAL A 227 -16.49 -13.78 -5.17
C VAL A 227 -17.92 -13.44 -4.78
N ASP A 228 -18.22 -12.15 -4.57
CA ASP A 228 -19.56 -11.62 -4.29
C ASP A 228 -20.34 -11.22 -5.56
N GLY A 229 -19.80 -11.48 -6.75
CA GLY A 229 -20.40 -11.14 -8.04
C GLY A 229 -20.42 -9.64 -8.38
N GLY A 230 -20.11 -8.76 -7.43
CA GLY A 230 -20.09 -7.32 -7.62
C GLY A 230 -18.85 -6.83 -8.37
N ALA A 231 -19.01 -5.80 -9.21
CA ALA A 231 -17.87 -5.15 -9.85
C ALA A 231 -16.97 -4.43 -8.80
N TYR A 232 -15.68 -4.35 -9.07
CA TYR A 232 -14.74 -3.50 -8.35
C TYR A 232 -14.38 -2.29 -9.22
N LEU A 233 -14.05 -1.16 -8.59
CA LEU A 233 -13.68 0.08 -9.27
C LEU A 233 -12.26 0.47 -8.90
N HIS A 234 -11.46 0.86 -9.90
CA HIS A 234 -10.09 1.35 -9.76
C HIS A 234 -9.28 0.63 -8.66
N PRO A 235 -8.91 -0.65 -8.85
CA PRO A 235 -8.19 -1.42 -7.84
C PRO A 235 -6.73 -0.95 -7.77
N HIS A 236 -6.47 0.16 -7.08
CA HIS A 236 -5.12 0.72 -6.95
C HIS A 236 -4.24 -0.23 -6.15
N LEU A 237 -3.14 -0.69 -6.76
CA LEU A 237 -2.23 -1.69 -6.20
C LEU A 237 -1.36 -1.09 -5.11
N GLY A 238 -1.47 -1.68 -3.92
CA GLY A 238 -0.72 -1.28 -2.75
C GLY A 238 0.58 -2.07 -2.56
N ALA A 239 0.42 -3.38 -2.41
CA ALA A 239 1.51 -4.34 -2.20
C ALA A 239 1.16 -5.68 -2.84
N MET A 240 2.18 -6.48 -3.10
CA MET A 240 2.01 -7.89 -3.44
C MET A 240 2.75 -8.77 -2.45
N ALA A 241 2.26 -9.98 -2.25
CA ALA A 241 2.92 -11.01 -1.45
C ALA A 241 2.60 -12.39 -1.99
N SER A 242 3.36 -13.38 -1.57
CA SER A 242 3.07 -14.77 -1.85
C SER A 242 2.85 -15.56 -0.55
N ILE A 243 1.74 -16.27 -0.47
CA ILE A 243 1.43 -17.24 0.58
C ILE A 243 0.70 -18.43 -0.03
N TYR A 244 0.87 -19.62 0.55
CA TYR A 244 0.19 -20.85 0.10
C TYR A 244 0.32 -21.11 -1.42
N ASN A 245 1.50 -20.84 -1.99
CA ASN A 245 1.82 -20.98 -3.42
C ASN A 245 0.90 -20.17 -4.36
N ARG A 246 0.37 -19.04 -3.90
CA ARG A 246 -0.42 -18.10 -4.70
C ARG A 246 0.14 -16.70 -4.57
N ALA A 247 -0.07 -15.89 -5.61
CA ALA A 247 0.21 -14.47 -5.56
C ALA A 247 -1.03 -13.73 -5.04
N PHE A 248 -0.79 -12.79 -4.12
CA PHE A 248 -1.77 -11.89 -3.54
C PHE A 248 -1.44 -10.48 -3.98
N ALA A 249 -2.38 -9.81 -4.63
CA ALA A 249 -2.27 -8.41 -5.01
C ALA A 249 -3.28 -7.60 -4.17
N PHE A 250 -2.78 -6.92 -3.13
CA PHE A 250 -3.60 -6.10 -2.24
C PHE A 250 -3.89 -4.75 -2.91
N VAL A 251 -5.16 -4.42 -3.05
CA VAL A 251 -5.63 -3.27 -3.82
C VAL A 251 -6.63 -2.43 -3.02
N ARG A 252 -6.91 -1.21 -3.46
CA ARG A 252 -8.07 -0.46 -2.95
C ARG A 252 -9.34 -1.30 -3.09
N GLY A 253 -10.05 -1.49 -1.98
CA GLY A 253 -11.30 -2.23 -1.91
C GLY A 253 -11.18 -3.76 -1.85
N GLY A 254 -9.96 -4.33 -1.84
CA GLY A 254 -9.85 -5.79 -1.74
C GLY A 254 -8.47 -6.35 -2.00
N LEU A 255 -8.46 -7.58 -2.50
CA LEU A 255 -7.27 -8.22 -3.04
C LEU A 255 -7.64 -9.12 -4.21
N PHE A 256 -6.70 -9.33 -5.13
CA PHE A 256 -6.74 -10.45 -6.05
C PHE A 256 -5.86 -11.57 -5.53
N VAL A 257 -6.33 -12.81 -5.62
CA VAL A 257 -5.54 -14.00 -5.31
C VAL A 257 -5.68 -15.03 -6.43
N GLY A 258 -4.56 -15.65 -6.79
CA GLY A 258 -4.55 -16.73 -7.79
C GLY A 258 -3.17 -17.32 -8.00
N ASN A 259 -3.14 -18.42 -8.74
CA ASN A 259 -1.94 -19.00 -9.33
C ASN A 259 -2.33 -19.64 -10.68
N PRO A 260 -2.19 -18.89 -11.78
CA PRO A 260 -2.58 -19.39 -13.10
C PRO A 260 -1.81 -20.63 -13.56
N TYR A 261 -0.60 -20.90 -13.04
CA TYR A 261 0.14 -22.13 -13.34
C TYR A 261 -0.42 -23.37 -12.61
N ASN A 262 -1.34 -23.17 -11.66
CA ASN A 262 -2.14 -24.20 -11.02
C ASN A 262 -3.62 -24.14 -11.46
N ASP A 263 -3.91 -23.56 -12.64
CA ASP A 263 -5.27 -23.37 -13.16
C ASP A 263 -6.19 -22.52 -12.25
N GLU A 264 -5.62 -21.67 -11.38
CA GLU A 264 -6.35 -20.74 -10.53
C GLU A 264 -6.25 -19.31 -11.07
N HIS A 265 -7.35 -18.80 -11.64
CA HIS A 265 -7.44 -17.41 -12.08
C HIS A 265 -7.30 -16.44 -10.90
N PHE A 266 -6.86 -15.21 -11.18
CA PHE A 266 -6.86 -14.14 -10.20
C PHE A 266 -8.29 -13.68 -9.91
N THR A 267 -8.85 -14.07 -8.77
CA THR A 267 -10.21 -13.71 -8.36
C THR A 267 -10.17 -12.64 -7.30
N PHE A 268 -11.11 -11.69 -7.37
CA PHE A 268 -11.20 -10.58 -6.44
C PHE A 268 -11.96 -10.97 -5.16
N VAL A 269 -11.38 -10.64 -4.02
CA VAL A 269 -12.00 -10.74 -2.70
C VAL A 269 -12.13 -9.34 -2.14
N ARG A 270 -13.37 -8.87 -2.00
CA ARG A 270 -13.66 -7.53 -1.50
C ARG A 270 -13.30 -7.41 -0.03
N LEU A 271 -12.53 -6.38 0.29
CA LEU A 271 -12.13 -6.02 1.65
C LEU A 271 -12.03 -4.50 1.79
N PHE A 272 -12.76 -3.95 2.76
CA PHE A 272 -12.79 -2.52 3.05
C PHE A 272 -13.08 -1.63 1.82
N ASP A 273 -13.94 -2.08 0.91
CA ASP A 273 -14.39 -1.27 -0.23
C ASP A 273 -15.52 -0.34 0.18
N PHE A 274 -15.17 0.91 0.43
CA PHE A 274 -16.12 1.95 0.80
C PHE A 274 -16.27 3.01 -0.29
N TYR A 275 -15.66 2.79 -1.45
CA TYR A 275 -15.52 3.76 -2.53
C TYR A 275 -14.99 5.14 -2.08
N THR A 276 -14.17 5.13 -1.02
CA THR A 276 -13.28 6.23 -0.62
C THR A 276 -11.83 5.84 -0.89
N PHE A 277 -10.86 6.69 -0.54
CA PHE A 277 -9.45 6.33 -0.71
C PHE A 277 -8.88 5.42 0.38
N TYR A 278 -9.74 4.62 1.02
CA TYR A 278 -9.32 3.61 1.98
C TYR A 278 -8.62 2.46 1.26
N ALA A 279 -7.31 2.32 1.42
CA ALA A 279 -6.52 1.40 0.58
C ALA A 279 -5.23 0.93 1.27
N PRO A 280 -4.67 -0.21 0.86
CA PRO A 280 -3.35 -0.67 1.29
C PRO A 280 -2.22 0.06 0.56
N PHE A 281 -2.32 1.38 0.41
CA PHE A 281 -1.40 2.18 -0.39
C PHE A 281 -0.18 2.65 0.41
N ARG A 282 0.98 2.73 -0.24
CA ARG A 282 2.28 3.13 0.34
C ARG A 282 2.63 2.34 1.61
N ILE A 283 2.53 1.01 1.53
CA ILE A 283 2.84 0.08 2.60
C ILE A 283 3.41 -1.21 2.00
N ASN A 284 4.28 -1.93 2.72
CA ASN A 284 4.71 -3.27 2.34
C ASN A 284 3.81 -4.35 2.96
N ALA A 285 3.77 -5.51 2.31
CA ALA A 285 3.26 -6.73 2.93
C ALA A 285 4.40 -7.40 3.71
N LEU A 286 4.16 -7.78 4.95
CA LEU A 286 5.12 -8.46 5.82
C LEU A 286 4.75 -9.95 5.95
N PRO A 287 5.51 -10.89 5.34
CA PRO A 287 5.36 -12.31 5.63
C PRO A 287 5.69 -12.59 7.11
N ILE A 288 4.75 -13.20 7.84
CA ILE A 288 4.92 -13.51 9.26
C ILE A 288 4.05 -14.69 9.71
N GLY A 289 4.63 -15.61 10.48
CA GLY A 289 3.92 -16.76 11.05
C GLY A 289 3.30 -17.69 10.02
N GLY A 290 3.78 -17.69 8.77
CA GLY A 290 3.18 -18.44 7.65
C GLY A 290 2.02 -17.72 6.93
N GLY A 291 1.64 -16.53 7.40
CA GLY A 291 0.67 -15.63 6.76
C GLY A 291 1.32 -14.32 6.32
N VAL A 292 0.49 -13.31 6.04
CA VAL A 292 0.92 -11.96 5.66
C VAL A 292 0.21 -10.90 6.50
N LEU A 293 0.97 -9.89 6.92
CA LEU A 293 0.47 -8.72 7.63
C LEU A 293 0.55 -7.51 6.71
N ILE A 294 -0.54 -6.75 6.59
CA ILE A 294 -0.59 -5.53 5.77
C ILE A 294 -1.58 -4.54 6.38
N ALA A 295 -1.38 -3.25 6.13
CA ALA A 295 -2.32 -2.20 6.55
C ALA A 295 -3.30 -1.82 5.44
N PHE A 296 -4.52 -1.45 5.83
CA PHE A 296 -5.40 -0.63 5.00
C PHE A 296 -5.48 0.77 5.64
N ASN A 297 -5.00 1.76 4.90
CA ASN A 297 -4.81 3.12 5.38
C ASN A 297 -6.04 3.99 5.16
N SER A 298 -6.38 4.78 6.18
CA SER A 298 -7.53 5.68 6.15
C SER A 298 -7.29 6.97 5.37
N HIS A 299 -6.05 7.46 5.34
CA HIS A 299 -5.71 8.77 4.78
C HIS A 299 -4.25 8.79 4.33
N HIS A 300 -3.95 8.12 3.23
CA HIS A 300 -2.57 7.99 2.72
C HIS A 300 -2.18 9.12 1.76
N ASP A 301 -3.10 9.56 0.91
CA ASP A 301 -2.94 10.61 -0.09
C ASP A 301 -4.20 11.50 -0.10
N THR A 302 -4.04 12.80 -0.32
CA THR A 302 -5.16 13.75 -0.31
C THR A 302 -4.95 14.93 -1.25
N TYR A 303 -6.05 15.55 -1.67
CA TYR A 303 -6.05 16.91 -2.20
C TYR A 303 -6.31 17.88 -1.05
N TYR A 304 -5.42 18.85 -0.83
CA TYR A 304 -5.59 19.83 0.24
C TYR A 304 -6.45 21.04 -0.20
N ARG A 305 -6.20 21.55 -1.41
CA ARG A 305 -6.92 22.71 -1.96
C ARG A 305 -7.40 22.41 -3.38
N PRO A 306 -8.65 21.97 -3.57
CA PRO A 306 -9.16 21.71 -4.91
C PRO A 306 -9.39 23.03 -5.66
N ARG A 307 -8.91 23.09 -6.90
CA ARG A 307 -8.92 24.26 -7.80
C ARG A 307 -9.81 24.05 -9.02
N THR A 308 -10.03 22.80 -9.45
CA THR A 308 -10.92 22.43 -10.55
C THR A 308 -12.09 21.58 -10.07
N GLU A 309 -13.14 21.40 -10.88
CA GLU A 309 -14.27 20.51 -10.52
C GLU A 309 -13.80 19.06 -10.35
N GLY A 310 -12.93 18.56 -11.23
CA GLY A 310 -12.34 17.23 -11.05
C GLY A 310 -11.56 17.12 -9.74
N GLU A 311 -10.80 18.14 -9.36
CA GLU A 311 -10.10 18.15 -8.07
C GLU A 311 -11.05 18.18 -6.88
N LYS A 312 -12.24 18.80 -6.99
CA LYS A 312 -13.25 18.78 -5.92
C LYS A 312 -13.83 17.38 -5.73
N GLU A 313 -14.02 16.62 -6.80
CA GLU A 313 -14.46 15.22 -6.72
C GLU A 313 -13.39 14.36 -6.04
N TYR A 314 -12.12 14.49 -6.45
CA TYR A 314 -11.00 13.81 -5.77
C TYR A 314 -10.86 14.27 -4.32
N TYR A 315 -11.08 15.54 -4.02
CA TYR A 315 -11.05 16.07 -2.66
C TYR A 315 -12.09 15.37 -1.76
N GLU A 316 -13.35 15.27 -2.21
CA GLU A 316 -14.41 14.57 -1.48
C GLU A 316 -14.04 13.09 -1.25
N PHE A 317 -13.54 12.42 -2.29
CA PHE A 317 -13.13 11.03 -2.27
C PHE A 317 -11.95 10.74 -1.33
N THR A 318 -10.95 11.62 -1.30
CA THR A 318 -9.71 11.44 -0.52
C THR A 318 -9.78 11.96 0.92
N ASN A 319 -10.62 12.98 1.20
CA ASN A 319 -10.73 13.57 2.54
C ASN A 319 -11.88 12.99 3.39
N THR A 320 -12.70 12.09 2.84
CA THR A 320 -13.75 11.42 3.63
C THR A 320 -13.16 10.27 4.44
N ILE A 321 -12.89 10.54 5.72
CA ILE A 321 -12.38 9.54 6.67
C ILE A 321 -13.55 8.77 7.28
N ILE A 322 -13.73 7.54 6.80
CA ILE A 322 -14.83 6.65 7.23
C ILE A 322 -14.47 5.80 8.45
N GLY A 323 -13.20 5.69 8.82
CA GLY A 323 -12.72 4.90 9.94
C GLY A 323 -11.20 5.00 10.10
N PRO A 324 -10.63 4.38 11.15
CA PRO A 324 -9.19 4.38 11.38
C PRO A 324 -8.46 3.49 10.36
N SER A 325 -7.13 3.63 10.26
CA SER A 325 -6.32 2.64 9.55
C SER A 325 -6.31 1.33 10.32
N VAL A 326 -6.43 0.21 9.63
CA VAL A 326 -6.37 -1.11 10.25
C VAL A 326 -5.15 -1.88 9.81
N LEU A 327 -4.59 -2.65 10.74
CA LEU A 327 -3.57 -3.65 10.47
C LEU A 327 -4.25 -5.01 10.39
N VAL A 328 -4.05 -5.74 9.29
CA VAL A 328 -4.82 -6.93 8.94
C VAL A 328 -3.87 -8.09 8.70
N TYR A 329 -4.13 -9.18 9.39
CA TYR A 329 -3.40 -10.44 9.25
C TYR A 329 -4.19 -11.41 8.37
N PHE A 330 -3.52 -11.92 7.34
CA PHE A 330 -4.04 -12.85 6.35
C PHE A 330 -3.41 -14.22 6.61
N ALA A 331 -4.24 -15.16 7.05
CA ALA A 331 -3.91 -16.57 7.20
C ALA A 331 -5.09 -17.42 6.71
N PRO A 332 -5.31 -17.49 5.37
CA PRO A 332 -6.35 -18.28 4.73
C PRO A 332 -6.78 -19.55 5.50
N PRO A 333 -8.08 -19.74 5.81
CA PRO A 333 -9.21 -18.90 5.40
C PRO A 333 -9.42 -17.62 6.23
N ILE A 334 -8.62 -17.42 7.28
CA ILE A 334 -8.80 -16.34 8.27
C ILE A 334 -8.27 -15.01 7.72
N VAL A 335 -9.09 -13.96 7.86
CA VAL A 335 -8.69 -12.56 7.65
C VAL A 335 -9.07 -11.78 8.89
N LYS A 336 -8.08 -11.23 9.60
CA LYS A 336 -8.30 -10.69 10.94
C LYS A 336 -7.68 -9.31 11.12
N ILE A 337 -8.47 -8.37 11.64
CA ILE A 337 -7.93 -7.08 12.11
C ILE A 337 -7.18 -7.32 13.42
N VAL A 338 -5.89 -6.99 13.46
CA VAL A 338 -5.02 -7.20 14.62
C VAL A 338 -4.53 -5.90 15.24
N GLY A 339 -4.79 -4.76 14.59
CA GLY A 339 -4.42 -3.44 15.10
C GLY A 339 -5.26 -2.32 14.49
N VAL A 340 -5.42 -1.23 15.24
CA VAL A 340 -6.13 -0.02 14.83
C VAL A 340 -5.23 1.18 15.09
N PHE A 341 -5.05 2.02 14.06
CA PHE A 341 -4.09 3.10 14.03
C PHE A 341 -4.74 4.39 13.48
N GLY A 342 -3.98 5.50 13.54
CA GLY A 342 -4.42 6.80 13.02
C GLY A 342 -4.46 6.87 11.48
N ALA A 343 -3.89 7.94 10.92
CA ALA A 343 -4.05 8.29 9.50
C ALA A 343 -3.48 7.25 8.53
N ARG A 344 -2.22 6.81 8.73
CA ARG A 344 -1.60 5.78 7.89
C ARG A 344 -0.44 5.03 8.56
N ILE A 345 -0.24 3.80 8.13
CA ILE A 345 0.93 2.95 8.36
C ILE A 345 1.74 2.92 7.05
N THR A 346 3.06 3.13 7.15
CA THR A 346 3.93 3.33 5.97
C THR A 346 4.93 2.17 5.76
N SER A 347 5.31 1.47 6.83
CA SER A 347 6.10 0.23 6.76
C SER A 347 5.76 -0.75 7.88
N LEU A 348 6.07 -2.03 7.64
CA LEU A 348 6.05 -3.13 8.59
C LEU A 348 7.36 -3.90 8.54
N GLU A 349 7.89 -4.31 9.69
CA GLU A 349 9.01 -5.25 9.77
C GLU A 349 8.96 -6.07 11.06
N LYS A 350 9.58 -7.24 11.07
CA LYS A 350 9.80 -8.07 12.24
C LYS A 350 11.24 -7.94 12.74
N VAL A 351 11.40 -7.67 14.04
CA VAL A 351 12.71 -7.67 14.72
C VAL A 351 12.61 -8.50 15.99
N GLY A 352 13.19 -9.69 15.95
CA GLY A 352 12.91 -10.76 16.93
C GLY A 352 11.41 -10.99 17.09
N GLY A 353 10.94 -11.42 18.27
CA GLY A 353 9.51 -11.67 18.54
C GLY A 353 8.61 -10.43 18.55
N LYS A 354 9.00 -9.35 17.85
CA LYS A 354 8.30 -8.06 17.81
C LYS A 354 8.04 -7.63 16.37
N ILE A 355 6.95 -6.88 16.19
CA ILE A 355 6.54 -6.28 14.92
C ILE A 355 6.69 -4.77 15.07
N LEU A 356 7.44 -4.16 14.17
CA LEU A 356 7.63 -2.73 14.08
C LEU A 356 6.63 -2.20 13.06
N VAL A 357 5.83 -1.22 13.48
CA VAL A 357 4.78 -0.60 12.69
C VAL A 357 5.14 0.87 12.54
N ALA A 358 5.59 1.25 11.35
CA ALA A 358 5.94 2.63 11.05
C ALA A 358 4.69 3.40 10.64
N THR A 359 4.46 4.57 11.24
CA THR A 359 3.21 5.31 11.13
C THR A 359 3.48 6.77 10.79
N SER A 360 2.49 7.44 10.18
CA SER A 360 2.45 8.89 10.01
C SER A 360 1.03 9.40 10.27
N ASN A 361 0.92 10.60 10.85
CA ASN A 361 -0.37 11.24 11.11
C ASN A 361 -0.85 12.15 9.97
N THR A 362 -0.04 12.34 8.92
CA THR A 362 -0.35 13.25 7.80
C THR A 362 -0.19 12.52 6.46
N PRO A 363 -1.10 12.73 5.49
CA PRO A 363 -1.01 12.16 4.15
C PRO A 363 0.05 12.85 3.27
N ASN A 364 0.33 12.25 2.10
CA ASN A 364 0.90 12.99 0.98
C ASN A 364 -0.17 13.95 0.41
N VAL A 365 0.18 15.21 0.12
CA VAL A 365 -0.76 16.21 -0.43
C VAL A 365 -0.45 16.47 -1.90
N GLY A 366 -1.18 15.82 -2.80
CA GLY A 366 -0.92 15.89 -4.24
C GLY A 366 -1.16 17.27 -4.87
N ALA A 367 -0.98 17.35 -6.19
CA ALA A 367 -1.19 18.55 -7.02
C ALA A 367 -0.22 19.72 -6.72
N LEU A 368 -0.73 20.94 -6.60
CA LEU A 368 0.04 22.19 -6.49
C LEU A 368 0.16 22.67 -5.04
N ASP A 369 0.30 21.73 -4.09
CA ASP A 369 0.29 22.00 -2.65
C ASP A 369 1.61 21.61 -1.95
N ALA A 370 2.73 21.61 -2.67
CA ALA A 370 4.05 21.34 -2.10
C ALA A 370 4.41 22.27 -0.92
N THR A 371 5.21 21.77 0.01
CA THR A 371 5.72 22.51 1.16
C THR A 371 7.24 22.36 1.26
N PRO A 372 7.96 23.35 1.82
CA PRO A 372 9.40 23.23 2.05
C PRO A 372 9.76 22.32 3.24
N PHE A 373 8.76 21.86 3.99
CA PHE A 373 8.91 21.03 5.18
C PHE A 373 8.00 19.81 5.04
N ASP A 374 8.40 18.70 5.65
CA ASP A 374 7.46 17.64 6.01
C ASP A 374 6.39 18.24 6.94
N THR A 375 5.20 17.64 6.99
CA THR A 375 4.06 18.14 7.77
C THR A 375 3.49 17.10 8.75
N GLY A 376 4.09 15.91 8.85
CA GLY A 376 3.63 14.81 9.68
C GLY A 376 4.61 14.38 10.76
N TRP A 377 4.04 13.97 11.88
CA TRP A 377 4.72 13.24 12.92
C TRP A 377 4.77 11.77 12.53
N ARG A 378 5.97 11.20 12.51
CA ARG A 378 6.18 9.79 12.19
C ARG A 378 6.71 9.06 13.39
N ASP A 379 6.14 7.90 13.67
CA ASP A 379 6.48 7.08 14.83
C ASP A 379 6.71 5.63 14.40
N ILE A 380 7.61 4.91 15.08
CA ILE A 380 7.68 3.45 15.03
C ILE A 380 7.01 2.91 16.29
N VAL A 381 5.87 2.26 16.12
CA VAL A 381 5.15 1.56 17.19
C VAL A 381 5.61 0.11 17.22
N ILE A 382 5.92 -0.41 18.41
CA ILE A 382 6.29 -1.82 18.57
C ILE A 382 5.09 -2.61 19.10
N LEU A 383 4.71 -3.66 18.37
CA LEU A 383 3.80 -4.70 18.82
C LEU A 383 4.58 -5.97 19.16
N GLU A 384 4.01 -6.84 19.99
CA GLU A 384 4.57 -8.17 20.22
C GLU A 384 3.98 -9.14 19.18
N GLU A 385 4.77 -10.10 18.67
CA GLU A 385 4.29 -11.05 17.65
C GLU A 385 3.06 -11.85 18.12
N ARG A 386 2.97 -12.12 19.43
CA ARG A 386 1.80 -12.76 20.04
C ARG A 386 0.50 -11.96 19.90
N ASP A 387 0.57 -10.67 19.58
CA ASP A 387 -0.60 -9.81 19.42
C ASP A 387 -1.46 -10.23 18.22
N LEU A 388 -0.87 -10.88 17.21
CA LEU A 388 -1.59 -11.47 16.07
C LEU A 388 -2.65 -12.50 16.52
N ASN A 389 -2.38 -13.21 17.62
CA ASN A 389 -3.24 -14.25 18.17
C ASN A 389 -4.23 -13.74 19.22
N LYS A 390 -4.15 -12.46 19.63
CA LYS A 390 -5.08 -11.88 20.61
C LYS A 390 -6.45 -11.60 20.01
N LYS A 391 -7.43 -11.28 20.85
CA LYS A 391 -8.72 -10.76 20.37
C LYS A 391 -8.50 -9.48 19.54
N PRO A 392 -9.24 -9.31 18.43
CA PRO A 392 -9.12 -8.12 17.62
C PRO A 392 -9.53 -6.87 18.40
N PRO A 393 -8.92 -5.69 18.14
CA PRO A 393 -9.31 -4.43 18.76
C PRO A 393 -10.68 -3.98 18.26
N SER A 394 -11.46 -3.28 19.09
CA SER A 394 -12.74 -2.73 18.63
C SER A 394 -12.55 -1.70 17.52
N VAL A 395 -13.41 -1.74 16.50
CA VAL A 395 -13.35 -0.82 15.36
C VAL A 395 -14.75 -0.40 14.91
N ARG A 396 -14.83 0.81 14.35
CA ARG A 396 -16.04 1.36 13.77
C ARG A 396 -15.75 2.03 12.44
N PHE A 397 -16.60 1.73 11.46
CA PHE A 397 -16.64 2.44 10.18
C PHE A 397 -17.98 3.17 10.05
N SER A 398 -17.96 4.40 9.54
CA SER A 398 -19.12 5.26 9.29
C SER A 398 -19.09 5.70 7.83
N VAL A 399 -19.91 5.05 7.00
CA VAL A 399 -19.85 5.12 5.54
C VAL A 399 -21.07 5.90 5.02
N PRO A 400 -20.87 7.07 4.39
CA PRO A 400 -21.94 7.76 3.66
C PRO A 400 -22.39 6.92 2.47
N LEU A 401 -23.70 6.68 2.32
CA LEU A 401 -24.23 5.89 1.21
C LEU A 401 -24.19 6.65 -0.14
N SER A 402 -23.86 7.94 -0.13
CA SER A 402 -23.59 8.74 -1.32
C SER A 402 -22.45 8.17 -2.19
N PHE A 403 -21.39 7.62 -1.57
CA PHE A 403 -20.31 6.97 -2.32
C PHE A 403 -20.78 5.69 -3.01
N ILE A 404 -21.60 4.91 -2.32
CA ILE A 404 -22.18 3.67 -2.86
C ILE A 404 -23.14 3.99 -4.01
N ALA A 405 -23.94 5.05 -3.86
CA ALA A 405 -24.84 5.55 -4.90
C ALA A 405 -24.06 5.94 -6.17
N LYS A 406 -22.98 6.72 -6.05
CA LYS A 406 -22.09 7.09 -7.16
C LYS A 406 -21.46 5.86 -7.81
N ALA A 407 -21.00 4.89 -7.02
CA ALA A 407 -20.42 3.65 -7.56
C ALA A 407 -21.44 2.81 -8.35
N LYS A 408 -22.72 2.82 -7.93
CA LYS A 408 -23.80 2.13 -8.64
C LYS A 408 -24.09 2.72 -10.02
N GLU A 409 -23.95 4.04 -10.18
CA GLU A 409 -24.04 4.71 -11.49
C GLU A 409 -22.93 4.25 -12.45
N LEU A 410 -21.80 3.77 -11.92
CA LEU A 410 -20.67 3.22 -12.66
C LEU A 410 -20.75 1.68 -12.84
N GLY A 411 -21.87 1.05 -12.46
CA GLY A 411 -22.07 -0.39 -12.59
C GLY A 411 -21.49 -1.23 -11.46
N ALA A 412 -21.08 -0.61 -10.35
CA ALA A 412 -20.70 -1.30 -9.10
C ALA A 412 -21.80 -1.16 -8.04
N GLY A 413 -21.46 -1.14 -6.75
CA GLY A 413 -22.42 -0.89 -5.66
C GLY A 413 -22.38 -1.88 -4.50
N VAL A 414 -21.66 -3.01 -4.65
CA VAL A 414 -21.34 -3.90 -3.53
C VAL A 414 -20.19 -3.30 -2.73
N PHE A 415 -20.39 -3.09 -1.44
CA PHE A 415 -19.45 -2.38 -0.56
C PHE A 415 -19.18 -3.16 0.73
N GLY A 416 -18.19 -2.74 1.50
CA GLY A 416 -17.76 -3.45 2.70
C GLY A 416 -16.67 -4.47 2.38
N GLY A 417 -16.90 -5.74 2.66
CA GLY A 417 -15.81 -6.70 2.79
C GLY A 417 -15.19 -6.57 4.17
N ILE A 418 -16.01 -6.84 5.19
CA ILE A 418 -15.68 -6.64 6.59
C ILE A 418 -15.27 -7.98 7.19
N PRO A 419 -14.00 -8.15 7.60
CA PRO A 419 -13.58 -9.36 8.29
C PRO A 419 -14.16 -9.41 9.70
N LEU A 420 -14.91 -10.47 10.00
CA LEU A 420 -15.54 -10.74 11.28
C LEU A 420 -14.70 -11.65 12.19
N ASP A 421 -13.64 -12.27 11.65
CA ASP A 421 -12.83 -13.25 12.37
C ASP A 421 -12.30 -12.73 13.73
N GLY A 422 -12.63 -13.46 14.78
CA GLY A 422 -12.19 -13.19 16.16
C GLY A 422 -13.03 -12.17 16.93
N TYR A 423 -13.96 -11.46 16.28
CA TYR A 423 -14.88 -10.57 16.97
C TYR A 423 -16.01 -11.37 17.63
N SER A 424 -16.41 -10.95 18.83
CA SER A 424 -17.50 -11.59 19.57
C SER A 424 -18.85 -10.92 19.30
N ASN A 425 -18.82 -9.65 18.91
CA ASN A 425 -19.98 -8.87 18.56
C ASN A 425 -19.68 -8.05 17.32
N ALA A 426 -20.62 -8.06 16.38
CA ALA A 426 -20.58 -7.22 15.20
C ALA A 426 -22.00 -6.83 14.79
N ARG A 427 -22.19 -5.60 14.30
CA ARG A 427 -23.47 -5.15 13.78
C ARG A 427 -23.32 -4.12 12.67
N LEU A 428 -24.30 -4.12 11.78
CA LEU A 428 -24.50 -3.10 10.77
C LEU A 428 -25.73 -2.26 11.16
N ILE A 429 -25.55 -0.93 11.25
CA ILE A 429 -26.64 0.02 11.47
C ILE A 429 -26.81 0.82 10.18
N LEU A 430 -27.95 0.66 9.51
CA LEU A 430 -28.29 1.43 8.32
C LEU A 430 -29.33 2.48 8.65
N ARG A 431 -29.10 3.72 8.21
CA ARG A 431 -30.14 4.75 8.19
C ARG A 431 -30.48 5.08 6.76
N VAL A 432 -31.63 4.61 6.32
CA VAL A 432 -32.08 4.73 4.93
C VAL A 432 -33.21 5.75 4.79
N SER A 433 -33.23 6.47 3.66
CA SER A 433 -34.20 7.52 3.37
C SER A 433 -35.55 7.00 2.87
N GLY A 434 -35.63 5.70 2.53
CA GLY A 434 -36.83 5.01 2.08
C GLY A 434 -36.71 3.49 2.24
N ASP A 435 -37.82 2.78 2.08
CA ASP A 435 -37.85 1.32 2.12
C ASP A 435 -36.99 0.71 1.01
N ASN A 436 -36.15 -0.25 1.38
CA ASN A 436 -35.11 -0.81 0.54
C ASN A 436 -34.87 -2.29 0.88
N THR A 437 -34.07 -2.99 0.07
CA THR A 437 -33.61 -4.35 0.35
C THR A 437 -32.10 -4.31 0.51
N LEU A 438 -31.60 -4.87 1.60
CA LEU A 438 -30.18 -5.15 1.80
C LEU A 438 -29.89 -6.59 1.39
N ARG A 439 -28.86 -6.78 0.56
CA ARG A 439 -28.21 -8.07 0.36
C ARG A 439 -26.92 -8.11 1.17
N ILE A 440 -26.68 -9.21 1.84
CA ILE A 440 -25.43 -9.51 2.54
C ILE A 440 -24.81 -10.73 1.86
N TYR A 441 -23.55 -10.59 1.46
CA TYR A 441 -22.77 -11.67 0.86
C TYR A 441 -21.75 -12.16 1.90
N GLU A 442 -21.76 -13.44 2.23
CA GLU A 442 -20.83 -14.09 3.16
C GLU A 442 -19.84 -14.97 2.40
N TYR A 443 -18.56 -14.79 2.68
CA TYR A 443 -17.47 -15.58 2.09
C TYR A 443 -16.24 -15.57 3.00
N ASP A 444 -15.25 -16.39 2.71
CA ASP A 444 -13.97 -16.41 3.41
C ASP A 444 -12.80 -16.43 2.42
N LEU A 445 -11.57 -16.53 2.93
CA LEU A 445 -10.37 -16.63 2.12
C LEU A 445 -9.90 -18.08 1.95
N THR A 446 -10.82 -19.06 1.93
CA THR A 446 -10.47 -20.46 1.60
C THR A 446 -9.82 -20.52 0.21
N LEU A 447 -8.81 -21.37 0.05
CA LEU A 447 -8.08 -21.54 -1.22
C LEU A 447 -8.20 -22.99 -1.71
N PRO A 448 -8.77 -23.27 -2.89
CA PRO A 448 -9.32 -22.29 -3.85
C PRO A 448 -10.57 -21.58 -3.32
N LEU A 449 -10.81 -20.38 -3.84
CA LEU A 449 -11.93 -19.52 -3.44
C LEU A 449 -13.27 -20.15 -3.76
N ARG A 450 -14.28 -19.78 -2.97
CA ARG A 450 -15.69 -20.16 -3.16
C ARG A 450 -16.51 -18.93 -3.46
N GLU A 451 -17.62 -19.13 -4.15
CA GLU A 451 -18.64 -18.09 -4.33
C GLU A 451 -19.27 -17.74 -2.98
N ALA A 452 -19.70 -16.49 -2.83
CA ALA A 452 -20.35 -16.02 -1.63
C ALA A 452 -21.78 -16.59 -1.48
N GLU A 453 -22.20 -16.81 -0.25
CA GLU A 453 -23.59 -17.08 0.10
C GLU A 453 -24.35 -15.74 0.25
N GLU A 454 -25.59 -15.67 -0.23
CA GLU A 454 -26.39 -14.43 -0.23
C GLU A 454 -27.58 -14.53 0.73
N GLU A 455 -27.74 -13.54 1.61
CA GLU A 455 -28.95 -13.32 2.41
C GLU A 455 -29.60 -11.96 2.12
N LYS A 456 -30.93 -11.89 2.25
CA LYS A 456 -31.72 -10.68 1.99
C LYS A 456 -32.47 -10.20 3.22
N TYR A 457 -32.48 -8.89 3.42
CA TYR A 457 -33.14 -8.21 4.52
C TYR A 457 -33.98 -7.04 4.01
N ASP A 458 -35.24 -6.99 4.42
CA ASP A 458 -36.10 -5.83 4.18
C ASP A 458 -35.72 -4.69 5.13
N LEU A 459 -35.43 -3.53 4.57
CA LEU A 459 -35.14 -2.30 5.31
C LEU A 459 -36.34 -1.38 5.30
N LYS A 460 -36.65 -0.80 6.46
CA LYS A 460 -37.63 0.27 6.59
C LYS A 460 -36.96 1.64 6.61
N VAL A 461 -37.68 2.66 6.15
CA VAL A 461 -37.23 4.04 6.29
C VAL A 461 -36.79 4.35 7.72
N GLY A 462 -35.67 5.07 7.87
CA GLY A 462 -35.06 5.34 9.16
C GLY A 462 -34.02 4.29 9.55
N ARG A 463 -33.94 3.97 10.85
CA ARG A 463 -32.84 3.19 11.43
C ARG A 463 -33.16 1.69 11.44
N ASN A 464 -32.30 0.90 10.81
CA ASN A 464 -32.29 -0.56 10.82
C ASN A 464 -31.01 -1.05 11.49
N VAL A 465 -31.07 -2.17 12.21
CA VAL A 465 -29.92 -2.81 12.83
C VAL A 465 -29.91 -4.26 12.43
N ILE A 466 -28.84 -4.68 11.76
CA ILE A 466 -28.59 -6.06 11.37
C ILE A 466 -27.50 -6.61 12.27
N ASP A 467 -27.78 -7.77 12.85
CA ASP A 467 -26.82 -8.49 13.69
C ASP A 467 -25.86 -9.26 12.80
N LEU A 468 -24.57 -8.90 12.83
CA LEU A 468 -23.57 -9.56 12.00
C LEU A 468 -22.99 -10.81 12.67
N ARG A 469 -23.37 -11.13 13.92
CA ARG A 469 -22.92 -12.34 14.63
C ARG A 469 -23.46 -13.64 14.02
N ALA A 470 -24.46 -13.54 13.15
CA ALA A 470 -25.00 -14.66 12.40
C ALA A 470 -24.08 -15.11 11.24
N PHE A 471 -23.14 -14.25 10.84
CA PHE A 471 -22.21 -14.48 9.74
C PHE A 471 -20.80 -14.77 10.26
N SER A 472 -19.96 -15.34 9.41
CA SER A 472 -18.56 -15.67 9.65
C SER A 472 -17.65 -15.16 8.53
N GLY A 473 -16.34 -15.25 8.70
CA GLY A 473 -15.37 -14.85 7.67
C GLY A 473 -15.47 -13.37 7.32
N ILE A 474 -15.89 -13.06 6.09
CA ILE A 474 -15.98 -11.73 5.51
C ILE A 474 -17.40 -11.48 5.01
N VAL A 475 -17.93 -10.28 5.27
CA VAL A 475 -19.24 -9.86 4.74
C VAL A 475 -19.15 -8.61 3.87
N SER A 476 -19.81 -8.64 2.70
CA SER A 476 -20.07 -7.46 1.88
C SER A 476 -21.57 -7.20 1.74
N PHE A 477 -21.93 -5.99 1.30
CA PHE A 477 -23.28 -5.46 1.38
C PHE A 477 -23.69 -4.82 0.06
N GLU A 478 -24.97 -4.92 -0.29
CA GLU A 478 -25.54 -4.19 -1.43
C GLU A 478 -26.95 -3.70 -1.11
N LEU A 479 -27.26 -2.46 -1.49
CA LEU A 479 -28.62 -1.94 -1.47
C LEU A 479 -29.27 -2.05 -2.85
N GLU A 480 -30.45 -2.65 -2.91
CA GLU A 480 -31.19 -2.82 -4.17
C GLU A 480 -31.52 -1.47 -4.83
N LYS A 481 -31.95 -0.48 -4.04
CA LYS A 481 -32.17 0.91 -4.49
C LYS A 481 -31.04 1.81 -3.99
N SER A 482 -30.65 2.78 -4.83
CA SER A 482 -29.69 3.81 -4.44
C SER A 482 -30.25 4.70 -3.32
N ASP A 483 -29.42 5.06 -2.33
CA ASP A 483 -29.81 5.93 -1.22
C ASP A 483 -28.72 6.95 -0.86
N PRO A 484 -28.52 8.00 -1.68
CA PRO A 484 -27.43 8.95 -1.50
C PRO A 484 -27.53 9.81 -0.23
N LYS A 485 -28.68 9.79 0.46
CA LYS A 485 -28.91 10.54 1.71
C LYS A 485 -28.70 9.69 2.97
N GLY A 486 -28.59 8.37 2.80
CA GLY A 486 -28.44 7.44 3.91
C GLY A 486 -26.99 7.32 4.40
N PHE A 487 -26.82 6.55 5.46
CA PHE A 487 -25.51 6.20 6.00
C PHE A 487 -25.50 4.81 6.62
N ALA A 488 -24.33 4.16 6.59
CA ALA A 488 -24.06 2.88 7.23
C ALA A 488 -23.04 3.06 8.37
N ILE A 489 -23.27 2.39 9.49
CA ILE A 489 -22.29 2.26 10.57
C ILE A 489 -22.03 0.76 10.79
N ILE A 490 -20.77 0.36 10.72
CA ILE A 490 -20.32 -1.01 10.99
C ILE A 490 -19.50 -0.96 12.29
N GLU A 491 -19.89 -1.74 13.29
CA GLU A 491 -19.22 -1.79 14.60
C GLU A 491 -18.87 -3.23 14.95
N MET A 492 -17.63 -3.47 15.41
CA MET A 492 -17.11 -4.79 15.80
C MET A 492 -16.33 -4.70 17.12
N TRP A 493 -16.59 -5.59 18.09
CA TRP A 493 -15.95 -5.59 19.42
C TRP A 493 -15.93 -6.92 20.19
#